data_AF-A0A951XTW2-F1
#
_entry.id   AF-A0A951XTW2-F1
#
_cell.length_a   1.000
_cell.length_b   1.000
_cell.length_c   1.000
_cell.angle_alpha   90.00
_cell.angle_beta   90.00
_cell.angle_gamma   90.00
#
_symmetry.space_group_name_H-M   'P 1'
#
loop_
_entity.id
_entity.type
_entity.pdbx_description
1 polymer ?
#
loop_
_entity_poly.entity_id
_entity_poly.type
_entity_poly.pdbx_seq_one_letter_code
_entity_poly.pdbx_strand_id
1 'polypeptide(L)'
;MDTLPLLRSLREVSGQLAAKAREGEWDALPELQSRADKLVDELRMRGGVAPDSPSSAEAAALIRAALDDFAAAREIVAPWLEQVKPLLDAFSATQP
;
A
#
# COMPACT_ATOMS: atom_id res chain seq x y z
N MET A 1 -18.55 2.60 -15.00
CA MET A 1 -17.14 2.65 -15.44
C MET A 1 -16.45 1.40 -14.93
N ASP A 2 -15.60 0.77 -15.73
CA ASP A 2 -14.84 -0.40 -15.28
C ASP A 2 -13.69 0.04 -14.38
N THR A 3 -13.66 -0.47 -13.14
CA THR A 3 -12.62 -0.20 -12.12
C THR A 3 -11.66 -1.38 -11.95
N LEU A 4 -11.86 -2.50 -12.66
CA LEU A 4 -10.95 -3.64 -12.64
C LEU A 4 -9.51 -3.28 -13.02
N PRO A 5 -9.24 -2.46 -14.05
CA PRO A 5 -7.87 -2.09 -14.38
C PRO A 5 -7.16 -1.38 -13.21
N LEU A 6 -7.87 -0.49 -12.50
CA LEU A 6 -7.32 0.22 -11.33
C LEU A 6 -7.06 -0.73 -10.16
N LEU A 7 -7.95 -1.70 -9.94
CA LEU A 7 -7.76 -2.74 -8.91
C LEU A 7 -6.58 -3.66 -9.24
N ARG A 8 -6.35 -3.99 -10.51
CA ARG A 8 -5.18 -4.75 -10.95
C ARG A 8 -3.90 -3.95 -10.75
N SER A 9 -3.88 -2.67 -11.11
CA SER A 9 -2.74 -1.78 -10.83
C SER A 9 -2.48 -1.63 -9.33
N LEU A 10 -3.53 -1.53 -8.51
CA LEU A 10 -3.40 -1.47 -7.05
C LEU A 10 -2.80 -2.77 -6.50
N ARG A 11 -3.25 -3.92 -7.01
CA ARG A 11 -2.68 -5.23 -6.65
C ARG A 11 -1.21 -5.36 -7.04
N GLU A 12 -0.82 -4.81 -8.18
CA GLU A 12 0.58 -4.81 -8.62
C GLU A 12 1.45 -3.94 -7.71
N VAL A 13 1.03 -2.69 -7.44
CA VAL A 13 1.78 -1.76 -6.59
C VAL A 13 1.90 -2.28 -5.16
N SER A 14 0.82 -2.81 -4.58
CA SER A 14 0.83 -3.41 -3.24
C SER A 14 1.77 -4.64 -3.16
N GLY A 15 1.79 -5.48 -4.20
CA GLY A 15 2.75 -6.58 -4.30
C GLY A 15 4.21 -6.12 -4.34
N GLN A 16 4.50 -5.06 -5.11
CA GLN A 16 5.83 -4.44 -5.13
C GLN A 16 6.21 -3.86 -3.77
N LEU A 17 5.28 -3.18 -3.09
CA LEU A 17 5.49 -2.61 -1.76
C LEU A 17 5.87 -3.72 -0.75
N ALA A 18 5.13 -4.83 -0.73
CA ALA A 18 5.44 -5.97 0.14
C ALA A 18 6.78 -6.63 -0.20
N ALA A 19 7.11 -6.79 -1.49
CA ALA A 19 8.40 -7.34 -1.91
C ALA A 19 9.57 -6.44 -1.48
N LYS A 20 9.47 -5.14 -1.74
CA LYS A 20 10.50 -4.15 -1.40
C LYS A 20 10.69 -4.01 0.11
N ALA A 21 9.60 -4.10 0.89
CA ALA A 21 9.69 -4.15 2.34
C ALA A 21 10.47 -5.38 2.81
N ARG A 22 10.23 -6.58 2.24
CA ARG A 22 10.99 -7.79 2.56
C ARG A 22 12.47 -7.69 2.17
N GLU A 23 12.76 -7.04 1.06
CA GLU A 23 14.13 -6.80 0.56
C GLU A 23 14.87 -5.72 1.37
N GLY A 24 14.17 -4.97 2.23
CA GLY A 24 14.74 -3.85 2.97
C GLY A 24 15.01 -2.62 2.11
N GLU A 25 14.38 -2.51 0.94
CA GLU A 25 14.50 -1.35 0.04
C GLU A 25 13.59 -0.20 0.50
N TRP A 26 13.91 0.35 1.68
CA TRP A 26 13.08 1.36 2.35
C TRP A 26 12.88 2.64 1.52
N ASP A 27 13.89 3.05 0.77
CA ASP A 27 13.86 4.27 -0.07
C ASP A 27 12.80 4.19 -1.18
N ALA A 28 12.43 2.99 -1.63
CA ALA A 28 11.43 2.78 -2.68
C ALA A 28 9.99 2.80 -2.15
N LEU A 29 9.80 2.59 -0.84
CA LEU A 29 8.45 2.45 -0.24
C LEU A 29 7.61 3.73 -0.32
N PRO A 30 8.14 4.96 -0.08
CA PRO A 30 7.35 6.17 -0.17
C PRO A 30 6.75 6.41 -1.56
N GLU A 31 7.51 6.11 -2.63
CA GLU A 31 7.01 6.27 -4.00
C GLU A 31 5.89 5.27 -4.30
N LEU A 32 6.08 4.00 -3.91
CA LEU A 32 5.07 2.96 -4.08
C LEU A 32 3.80 3.26 -3.29
N GLN A 33 3.93 3.73 -2.05
CA GLN A 33 2.78 4.16 -1.25
C GLN A 33 2.03 5.33 -1.91
N SER A 34 2.75 6.34 -2.40
CA SER A 34 2.14 7.48 -3.11
C SER A 34 1.37 7.03 -4.36
N ARG A 35 1.89 6.05 -5.12
CA ARG A 35 1.19 5.47 -6.26
C ARG A 35 -0.06 4.71 -5.84
N ALA A 36 0.01 3.92 -4.76
CA ALA A 36 -1.14 3.21 -4.21
C ALA A 36 -2.24 4.18 -3.76
N ASP A 37 -1.89 5.26 -3.06
CA ASP A 37 -2.83 6.27 -2.57
C ASP A 37 -3.60 6.92 -3.74
N LYS A 38 -2.89 7.29 -4.83
CA LYS A 38 -3.51 7.83 -6.04
C LYS A 38 -4.52 6.86 -6.67
N LEU A 39 -4.18 5.57 -6.73
CA LEU A 39 -5.09 4.55 -7.27
C LEU A 39 -6.33 4.37 -6.38
N VAL A 40 -6.16 4.41 -5.06
CA VAL A 40 -7.27 4.36 -4.09
C VAL A 40 -8.18 5.57 -4.25
N ASP A 41 -7.63 6.77 -4.42
CA ASP A 41 -8.42 7.98 -4.63
C ASP A 41 -9.18 7.94 -5.96
N GLU A 42 -8.57 7.45 -7.04
CA GLU A 42 -9.27 7.22 -8.30
C GLU A 42 -10.41 6.18 -8.17
N LEU A 43 -10.18 5.11 -7.42
CA LEU A 43 -11.21 4.10 -7.15
C LEU A 43 -12.40 4.69 -6.36
N ARG A 44 -12.11 5.54 -5.36
CA ARG A 44 -13.13 6.26 -4.59
C ARG A 44 -13.95 7.20 -5.47
N MET A 45 -13.30 7.98 -6.34
CA MET A 45 -13.98 8.89 -7.26
C MET A 45 -14.89 8.16 -8.26
N ARG A 46 -14.53 6.95 -8.67
CA ARG A 46 -15.31 6.15 -9.64
C ARG A 46 -16.44 5.33 -9.04
N GLY A 47 -16.55 5.27 -7.70
CA GLY A 47 -17.65 4.58 -7.01
C GLY A 47 -17.54 3.05 -6.97
N GLY A 48 -16.36 2.48 -7.24
CA GLY A 48 -16.10 1.03 -7.12
C GLY A 48 -16.74 0.15 -8.21
N VAL A 49 -16.81 -1.16 -7.95
CA VAL A 49 -17.51 -2.15 -8.78
C VAL A 49 -18.89 -2.40 -8.16
N ALA A 50 -19.94 -2.35 -8.98
CA ALA A 50 -21.29 -2.72 -8.52
C ALA A 50 -21.31 -4.18 -8.05
N PRO A 51 -21.93 -4.49 -6.90
CA PRO A 51 -21.89 -5.82 -6.29
C PRO A 51 -22.47 -6.93 -7.17
N ASP A 52 -23.42 -6.59 -8.05
CA ASP A 52 -24.09 -7.54 -8.94
C ASP A 52 -23.40 -7.67 -10.32
N SER A 53 -22.25 -7.03 -10.50
CA SER A 53 -21.46 -7.16 -11.72
C SER A 53 -20.83 -8.55 -11.82
N PRO A 54 -20.73 -9.17 -13.01
CA PRO A 54 -19.93 -10.39 -13.20
C PRO A 54 -18.46 -10.20 -12.79
N SER A 55 -17.98 -8.96 -12.74
CA SER A 55 -16.64 -8.58 -12.29
C SER A 55 -16.49 -8.45 -10.76
N SER A 56 -17.58 -8.57 -9.99
CA SER A 56 -17.60 -8.34 -8.54
C SER A 56 -16.71 -9.33 -7.78
N ALA A 57 -16.73 -10.61 -8.17
CA ALA A 57 -15.89 -11.64 -7.56
C ALA A 57 -14.39 -11.39 -7.82
N GLU A 58 -14.03 -10.99 -9.05
CA GLU A 58 -12.64 -10.65 -9.39
C GLU A 58 -12.18 -9.40 -8.64
N ALA A 59 -13.02 -8.37 -8.58
CA ALA A 59 -12.75 -7.15 -7.84
C ALA A 59 -12.49 -7.42 -6.36
N ALA A 60 -13.34 -8.24 -5.72
CA ALA A 60 -13.17 -8.65 -4.33
C ALA A 60 -11.86 -9.42 -4.11
N ALA A 61 -11.50 -10.32 -5.03
CA ALA A 61 -10.24 -11.06 -4.95
C ALA A 61 -9.02 -10.14 -5.05
N LEU A 62 -9.03 -9.16 -5.98
CA LEU A 62 -7.96 -8.17 -6.14
C LEU A 62 -7.82 -7.29 -4.90
N ILE A 63 -8.93 -6.79 -4.36
CA ILE A 63 -8.94 -5.96 -3.15
C ILE A 63 -8.34 -6.74 -1.97
N ARG A 64 -8.81 -7.98 -1.74
CA ARG A 64 -8.32 -8.80 -0.64
C ARG A 64 -6.82 -9.06 -0.76
N ALA A 65 -6.35 -9.43 -1.95
CA ALA A 65 -4.94 -9.70 -2.15
C ALA A 65 -4.06 -8.43 -1.97
N ALA A 66 -4.56 -7.25 -2.35
CA ALA A 66 -3.86 -5.99 -2.09
C ALA A 66 -3.80 -5.66 -0.58
N LEU A 67 -4.89 -5.89 0.15
CA LEU A 67 -4.93 -5.71 1.60
C LEU A 67 -3.96 -6.66 2.33
N ASP A 68 -3.86 -7.91 1.89
CA ASP A 68 -2.92 -8.89 2.43
C ASP A 68 -1.46 -8.43 2.22
N ASP A 69 -1.13 -7.84 1.07
CA ASP A 69 0.22 -7.28 0.84
C ASP A 69 0.50 -6.05 1.71
N PHE A 70 -0.46 -5.14 1.86
CA PHE A 70 -0.30 -3.98 2.74
C PHE A 70 -0.09 -4.41 4.20
N ALA A 71 -0.81 -5.44 4.65
CA ALA A 71 -0.62 -6.04 5.96
C ALA A 71 0.80 -6.60 6.11
N ALA A 72 1.26 -7.39 5.12
CA ALA A 72 2.61 -7.95 5.13
C ALA A 72 3.70 -6.88 5.14
N ALA A 73 3.55 -5.80 4.34
CA ALA A 73 4.49 -4.69 4.36
C ALA A 73 4.51 -3.99 5.72
N ARG A 74 3.34 -3.77 6.34
CA ARG A 74 3.24 -3.14 7.65
C ARG A 74 3.88 -3.97 8.76
N GLU A 75 3.72 -5.29 8.73
CA GLU A 75 4.36 -6.21 9.70
C GLU A 75 5.89 -6.11 9.67
N ILE A 76 6.46 -5.77 8.52
CA ILE A 76 7.90 -5.61 8.33
C ILE A 76 8.36 -4.19 8.71
N VAL A 77 7.64 -3.17 8.23
CA VAL A 77 8.05 -1.76 8.38
C VAL A 77 7.80 -1.24 9.79
N ALA A 78 6.70 -1.63 10.44
CA ALA A 78 6.33 -1.07 11.74
C ALA A 78 7.38 -1.34 12.85
N PRO A 79 7.92 -2.57 13.01
CA PRO A 79 8.98 -2.82 13.99
C PRO A 79 10.25 -2.00 13.74
N TRP A 80 10.62 -1.80 12.46
CA TRP A 80 11.78 -0.99 12.10
C TRP A 80 11.57 0.49 12.45
N LEU A 81 10.39 1.05 12.15
CA LEU A 81 10.05 2.43 12.53
C LEU A 81 10.09 2.64 14.05
N GLU A 82 9.59 1.69 14.84
CA GLU A 82 9.64 1.76 16.31
C GLU A 82 11.09 1.76 16.83
N GLN A 83 12.02 1.09 16.15
CA GLN A 83 13.45 1.10 16.51
C GLN A 83 14.14 2.42 16.13
N VAL A 84 13.76 3.02 15.00
CA VAL A 84 14.40 4.24 14.48
C VAL A 84 13.87 5.51 15.14
N LYS A 85 12.59 5.55 15.51
CA LYS A 85 11.94 6.68 16.16
C LYS A 85 12.72 7.28 17.34
N PRO A 86 13.16 6.51 18.36
CA PRO A 86 13.91 7.08 19.48
C PRO A 86 15.27 7.68 19.07
N LEU A 87 15.89 7.17 18.00
CA LEU A 87 17.16 7.72 17.49
C LEU A 87 16.94 9.09 16.82
N LEU A 88 15.84 9.23 16.07
CA LEU A 88 15.45 10.50 15.46
C LEU A 88 15.08 11.53 16.53
N ASP A 89 14.30 11.12 17.54
CA ASP A 89 13.90 12.00 18.65
C ASP A 89 15.13 12.50 19.43
N ALA A 90 16.12 11.64 19.69
CA ALA A 90 17.37 12.03 20.33
C ALA A 90 18.22 13.00 19.47
N PHE A 91 18.21 12.81 18.15
CA PHE A 91 18.92 13.70 17.23
C PHE A 91 18.27 15.09 17.17
N SER A 92 16.93 15.15 17.13
CA SER A 92 16.18 16.41 17.13
C SER A 92 16.25 17.15 18.47
N ALA A 93 16.36 16.45 19.61
CA ALA A 93 16.50 17.06 20.92
C ALA A 93 17.89 17.67 21.18
N THR A 94 18.89 17.34 20.36
CA THR A 94 20.29 17.77 20.52
C THR A 94 20.66 18.95 19.61
N GLN A 95 19.76 19.43 18.76
CA GLN A 95 19.98 20.65 17.97
C GLN A 95 19.58 21.91 18.79
N PRO A 96 20.49 22.87 19.00
CA PRO A 96 20.22 24.13 19.72
C PRO A 96 19.35 25.13 18.93
#